data_AF-A0A534A082-F1
#
_entry.id   AF-A0A534A082-F1
#
_cell.length_a   1.000
_cell.length_b   1.000
_cell.length_c   1.000
_cell.angle_alpha   90.00
_cell.angle_beta   90.00
_cell.angle_gamma   90.00
#
_symmetry.space_group_name_H-M   'P 1'
#
loop_
_entity.id
_entity.type
_entity.pdbx_description
1 polymer ?
#
loop_
_entity_poly.entity_id
_entity_poly.type
_entity_poly.pdbx_seq_one_letter_code
_entity_poly.pdbx_strand_id
1 'polypeptide(L)'
;MYSTKEKQSGLTLLELMIVIAIIGILAALAIPSYQNYSNRAKFAEVIQATAPFKLAVTTCMHEHDNLIACGTPGQNGILDNFKSENQTKGYVATVEVGKNAQIIATSQRIRVNKVDHFTYILTPIYQTDGQLRWDVSGTCIQLGLCKSE
;
A
#
# COMPACT_ATOMS: atom_id res chain seq x y z
N MET A 1 -53.26 23.13 -43.74
CA MET A 1 -52.09 22.51 -43.08
C MET A 1 -51.55 23.49 -42.05
N TYR A 2 -51.81 23.28 -40.75
CA TYR A 2 -51.23 24.11 -39.69
C TYR A 2 -49.93 23.46 -39.24
N SER A 3 -48.81 24.14 -39.45
CA SER A 3 -47.49 23.67 -39.02
C SER A 3 -47.35 23.90 -37.52
N THR A 4 -47.37 22.81 -36.74
CA THR A 4 -47.07 22.84 -35.30
C THR A 4 -45.58 23.08 -35.10
N LYS A 5 -45.23 24.32 -34.79
CA LYS A 5 -43.89 24.71 -34.34
C LYS A 5 -43.58 23.97 -33.04
N GLU A 6 -42.71 22.96 -33.08
CA GLU A 6 -42.19 22.36 -31.86
C GLU A 6 -41.43 23.43 -31.06
N LYS A 7 -41.84 23.65 -29.81
CA LYS A 7 -41.12 24.53 -28.89
C LYS A 7 -39.81 23.84 -28.52
N GLN A 8 -38.72 24.24 -29.16
CA GLN A 8 -37.37 23.89 -28.74
C GLN A 8 -37.19 24.27 -27.27
N SER A 9 -37.22 23.26 -26.39
CA SER A 9 -37.01 23.40 -24.95
C SER A 9 -35.51 23.31 -24.70
N GLY A 10 -34.82 24.45 -24.75
CA GLY A 10 -33.40 24.52 -24.43
C GLY A 10 -33.16 24.47 -22.92
N LEU A 11 -32.09 23.79 -22.49
CA LEU A 11 -31.60 23.84 -21.12
C LEU A 11 -31.28 25.30 -20.75
N THR A 12 -31.70 25.75 -19.56
CA THR A 12 -31.38 27.11 -19.12
C THR A 12 -29.91 27.18 -18.69
N LEU A 13 -29.25 28.32 -18.94
CA LEU A 13 -27.91 28.58 -18.41
C LEU A 13 -27.89 28.50 -16.87
N LEU A 14 -29.00 28.85 -16.22
CA LEU A 14 -29.16 28.74 -14.77
C LEU A 14 -29.11 27.29 -14.29
N GLU A 15 -29.85 26.38 -14.93
CA GLU A 15 -29.80 24.94 -14.60
C GLU A 15 -28.40 24.39 -14.75
N LEU A 16 -27.70 24.75 -15.83
CA LEU A 16 -26.34 24.30 -16.05
C LEU A 16 -25.38 24.81 -14.97
N MET A 17 -25.52 26.07 -14.54
CA MET A 17 -24.69 26.65 -13.48
C MET A 17 -24.90 25.97 -12.12
N ILE A 18 -26.14 25.64 -11.77
CA ILE A 18 -26.44 24.92 -10.52
C ILE A 18 -25.84 23.51 -10.55
N VAL A 19 -25.94 22.81 -11.68
CA VAL A 19 -25.34 21.48 -11.84
C VAL A 19 -23.82 21.53 -11.67
N ILE A 20 -23.15 22.51 -12.30
CA ILE A 20 -21.70 22.68 -12.15
C ILE A 20 -21.32 23.00 -10.70
N ALA A 21 -22.10 23.83 -10.00
CA ALA A 21 -21.87 24.15 -8.59
C ALA A 21 -21.95 22.89 -7.69
N ILE A 22 -22.97 22.05 -7.89
CA ILE A 22 -23.13 20.80 -7.13
C ILE A 22 -22.00 19.82 -7.44
N ILE A 23 -21.65 19.63 -8.73
CA ILE A 23 -20.52 18.77 -9.14
C ILE A 23 -19.21 19.26 -8.52
N GLY A 24 -19.00 20.59 -8.47
CA GLY A 24 -17.82 21.18 -7.85
C GLY A 24 -17.66 20.82 -6.37
N ILE A 25 -18.74 20.89 -5.60
CA ILE A 25 -18.75 20.52 -4.17
C ILE A 25 -18.47 19.02 -4.00
N LEU A 26 -19.16 18.17 -4.78
CA LEU A 26 -18.98 16.72 -4.71
C LEU A 26 -17.54 16.31 -5.08
N ALA A 27 -16.98 16.92 -6.12
CA ALA A 27 -15.62 16.66 -6.57
C ALA A 27 -14.57 17.02 -5.51
N ALA A 28 -14.75 18.14 -4.81
CA ALA A 28 -13.83 18.59 -3.76
C ALA A 28 -13.70 17.57 -2.61
N LEU A 29 -14.78 16.88 -2.25
CA LEU A 29 -14.76 15.83 -1.22
C LEU A 29 -14.31 14.47 -1.76
N ALA A 30 -14.71 14.12 -2.99
CA ALA A 30 -14.47 12.79 -3.55
C ALA A 30 -13.01 12.56 -3.98
N ILE A 31 -12.36 13.57 -4.58
CA ILE A 31 -10.99 13.46 -5.10
C ILE A 31 -9.96 13.02 -4.04
N PRO A 32 -9.86 13.67 -2.85
CA PRO A 32 -8.85 13.28 -1.87
C PRO A 32 -9.09 11.87 -1.31
N SER A 33 -10.36 11.49 -1.11
CA SER A 33 -10.72 10.14 -0.63
C SER A 33 -10.35 9.05 -1.64
N TYR A 34 -10.65 9.28 -2.93
CA TYR A 34 -10.34 8.34 -4.01
C TYR A 34 -8.84 8.13 -4.20
N GLN A 35 -8.04 9.20 -4.10
CA GLN A 35 -6.58 9.11 -4.16
C GLN A 35 -6.01 8.24 -3.04
N ASN A 36 -6.49 8.40 -1.81
CA ASN A 36 -6.05 7.58 -0.69
C ASN A 36 -6.43 6.10 -0.89
N TYR A 37 -7.66 5.82 -1.33
CA TYR A 37 -8.09 4.46 -1.64
C TYR A 37 -7.23 3.80 -2.72
N SER A 38 -6.95 4.52 -3.82
CA SER A 38 -6.07 4.03 -4.89
C SER A 38 -4.65 3.76 -4.37
N ASN A 39 -4.11 4.64 -3.52
CA ASN A 39 -2.79 4.45 -2.94
C ASN A 39 -2.73 3.24 -1.99
N ARG A 40 -3.78 2.98 -1.20
CA ARG A 40 -3.91 1.76 -0.38
C ARG A 40 -3.96 0.50 -1.24
N ALA A 41 -4.71 0.53 -2.34
CA ALA A 41 -4.79 -0.60 -3.27
C ALA A 41 -3.42 -0.91 -3.90
N LYS A 42 -2.66 0.12 -4.28
CA LYS A 42 -1.27 -0.04 -4.76
C LYS A 42 -0.34 -0.57 -3.67
N PHE A 43 -0.49 -0.07 -2.44
CA PHE A 43 0.33 -0.48 -1.30
C PHE A 43 0.06 -1.93 -0.87
N ALA A 44 -1.10 -2.50 -1.21
CA ALA A 44 -1.37 -3.92 -1.00
C ALA A 44 -0.37 -4.83 -1.72
N GLU A 45 0.18 -4.41 -2.87
CA GLU A 45 1.26 -5.14 -3.57
C GLU A 45 2.52 -5.21 -2.70
N VAL A 46 2.85 -4.11 -2.01
CA VAL A 46 4.02 -4.01 -1.11
C VAL A 46 3.87 -4.91 0.09
N ILE A 47 2.67 -4.94 0.68
CA ILE A 47 2.36 -5.85 1.79
C ILE A 47 2.46 -7.29 1.30
N GLN A 48 1.85 -7.62 0.16
CA GLN A 48 1.85 -8.98 -0.36
C GLN A 48 3.25 -9.49 -0.73
N ALA A 49 4.14 -8.60 -1.18
CA ALA A 49 5.53 -8.95 -1.46
C ALA A 49 6.32 -9.40 -0.22
N THR A 50 5.86 -9.10 0.99
CA THR A 50 6.48 -9.59 2.23
C THR A 50 6.09 -11.01 2.62
N ALA A 51 5.00 -11.56 2.06
CA ALA A 51 4.49 -12.88 2.42
C ALA A 51 5.53 -14.02 2.30
N PRO A 52 6.31 -14.16 1.20
CA PRO A 52 7.31 -15.22 1.11
C PRO A 52 8.44 -15.05 2.13
N PHE A 53 8.84 -13.81 2.42
CA PHE A 53 9.86 -13.52 3.44
C PHE A 53 9.36 -13.86 4.84
N LYS A 54 8.10 -13.52 5.15
CA LYS A 54 7.45 -13.86 6.43
C LYS A 54 7.42 -15.37 6.65
N LEU A 55 7.09 -16.12 5.60
CA LEU A 55 7.10 -17.59 5.63
C LEU A 55 8.52 -18.12 5.87
N ALA A 56 9.52 -17.64 5.12
CA ALA A 56 10.90 -18.08 5.27
C ALA A 56 11.47 -17.82 6.67
N VAL A 57 11.19 -16.63 7.25
CA VAL A 57 11.56 -16.32 8.64
C VAL A 57 10.88 -17.27 9.61
N THR A 58 9.60 -17.58 9.39
CA THR A 58 8.85 -18.51 10.26
C THR A 58 9.45 -19.92 10.21
N THR A 59 9.76 -20.43 9.02
CA THR A 59 10.42 -21.73 8.86
C THR A 59 11.82 -21.74 9.49
N CYS A 60 12.63 -20.71 9.25
CA CYS A 60 13.95 -20.59 9.86
C CYS A 60 13.88 -20.59 11.40
N MET A 61 12.88 -19.91 11.98
CA MET A 61 12.67 -19.91 13.43
C MET A 61 12.28 -21.28 13.98
N HIS A 62 11.51 -22.08 13.22
CA HIS A 62 11.22 -23.45 13.61
C HIS A 62 12.45 -24.38 13.60
N GLU A 63 13.44 -24.11 12.74
CA GLU A 63 14.65 -24.93 12.62
C GLU A 63 15.75 -24.51 13.60
N HIS A 64 15.89 -23.20 13.84
CA HIS A 64 17.03 -22.64 14.57
C HIS A 64 16.69 -22.00 15.91
N ASP A 65 15.42 -21.69 16.16
CA ASP A 65 14.94 -21.04 17.39
C ASP A 65 15.73 -19.75 17.76
N ASN A 66 16.17 -19.01 16.74
CA ASN A 66 17.06 -17.86 16.91
C ASN A 66 16.86 -16.80 15.83
N LEU A 67 16.31 -15.64 16.22
CA LEU A 67 16.03 -14.51 15.33
C LEU A 67 17.28 -13.92 14.67
N ILE A 68 18.45 -14.03 15.31
CA ILE A 68 19.70 -13.55 14.73
C ILE A 68 20.11 -14.43 13.55
N ALA A 69 19.96 -15.75 13.67
CA ALA A 69 20.25 -16.70 12.59
C ALA A 69 19.32 -16.50 11.39
N CYS A 70 18.10 -16.03 11.62
CA CYS A 70 17.09 -15.75 10.59
C CYS A 70 17.13 -14.32 10.05
N GLY A 71 18.14 -13.52 10.42
CA GLY A 71 18.28 -12.12 10.02
C GLY A 71 19.26 -11.86 8.87
N THR A 72 19.80 -12.92 8.25
CA THR A 72 20.78 -12.80 7.18
C THR A 72 20.18 -13.26 5.85
N PRO A 73 20.02 -12.37 4.85
CA PRO A 73 19.54 -12.74 3.52
C PRO A 73 20.40 -13.83 2.87
N GLY A 74 19.76 -14.79 2.20
CA GLY A 74 20.43 -15.89 1.51
C GLY A 74 20.99 -17.00 2.40
N GLN A 75 20.77 -16.93 3.72
CA GLN A 75 21.23 -17.94 4.69
C GLN A 75 20.05 -18.56 5.44
N ASN A 76 20.22 -19.80 5.92
CA ASN A 76 19.24 -20.49 6.79
C ASN A 76 17.80 -20.48 6.21
N GLY A 77 17.68 -20.65 4.88
CA GLY A 77 16.39 -20.64 4.18
C GLY A 77 15.76 -19.27 3.98
N ILE A 78 16.40 -18.18 4.43
CA ILE A 78 15.96 -16.81 4.18
C ILE A 78 16.25 -16.42 2.72
N LEU A 79 15.27 -15.82 2.05
CA LEU A 79 15.43 -15.32 0.69
C LEU A 79 16.46 -14.19 0.62
N ASP A 80 17.10 -14.05 -0.53
CA ASP A 80 17.89 -12.86 -0.83
C ASP A 80 17.01 -11.59 -0.85
N ASN A 81 17.62 -10.46 -0.51
CA ASN A 81 16.94 -9.18 -0.57
C ASN A 81 16.46 -8.89 -2.00
N PHE A 82 15.20 -8.50 -2.11
CA PHE A 82 14.61 -8.09 -3.37
C PHE A 82 14.86 -6.60 -3.62
N LYS A 83 15.26 -6.27 -4.85
CA LYS A 83 15.30 -4.90 -5.36
C LYS A 83 14.71 -4.88 -6.76
N SER A 84 13.76 -3.98 -6.99
CA SER A 84 13.14 -3.80 -8.31
C SER A 84 14.17 -3.28 -9.31
N GLU A 85 14.38 -4.02 -10.38
CA GLU A 85 15.22 -3.60 -11.51
C GLU A 85 14.58 -2.46 -12.32
N ASN A 86 13.24 -2.39 -12.34
CA ASN A 86 12.51 -1.40 -13.10
C ASN A 86 11.66 -0.50 -12.20
N GLN A 87 12.23 0.64 -11.81
CA GLN A 87 11.55 1.66 -10.98
C GLN A 87 10.34 2.33 -11.64
N THR A 88 10.05 2.00 -12.91
CA THR A 88 8.87 2.48 -13.64
C THR A 88 7.73 1.46 -13.70
N LYS A 89 7.90 0.25 -13.15
CA LYS A 89 6.88 -0.82 -13.11
C LYS A 89 6.67 -1.35 -11.70
N GLY A 90 5.45 -1.81 -11.41
CA GLY A 90 5.07 -2.27 -10.06
C GLY A 90 5.08 -1.17 -9.01
N TYR A 91 4.83 -1.57 -7.75
CA TYR A 91 4.80 -0.67 -6.60
C TYR A 91 5.78 -1.04 -5.49
N VAL A 92 6.59 -2.10 -5.66
CA VAL A 92 7.60 -2.55 -4.69
C VAL A 92 8.99 -2.11 -5.12
N ALA A 93 9.67 -1.30 -4.32
CA ALA A 93 11.05 -0.88 -4.54
C ALA A 93 12.04 -1.92 -4.02
N THR A 94 11.88 -2.31 -2.76
CA THR A 94 12.73 -3.29 -2.08
C THR A 94 11.92 -4.14 -1.11
N VAL A 95 12.40 -5.36 -0.85
CA VAL A 95 12.02 -6.16 0.32
C VAL A 95 13.31 -6.72 0.90
N GLU A 96 13.62 -6.32 2.12
CA GLU A 96 14.89 -6.62 2.77
C GLU A 96 14.66 -7.33 4.09
N VAL A 97 15.46 -8.37 4.38
CA VAL A 97 15.54 -8.97 5.72
C VAL A 97 16.76 -8.37 6.43
N GLY A 98 16.49 -7.74 7.56
CA GLY A 98 17.48 -7.12 8.42
C GLY A 98 17.76 -7.94 9.68
N LYS A 99 18.52 -7.32 10.59
CA LYS A 99 18.87 -7.92 11.89
C LYS A 99 17.61 -8.36 12.64
N ASN A 100 17.74 -9.46 13.41
CA ASN A 100 16.65 -10.07 14.16
C ASN A 100 15.44 -10.45 13.28
N ALA A 101 15.70 -10.83 12.02
CA ALA A 101 14.70 -11.26 11.05
C ALA A 101 13.59 -10.22 10.77
N GLN A 102 13.88 -8.93 10.98
CA GLN A 102 12.96 -7.86 10.61
C GLN A 102 12.84 -7.77 9.09
N ILE A 103 11.61 -7.70 8.56
CA ILE A 103 11.36 -7.55 7.13
C ILE A 103 10.96 -6.11 6.84
N ILE A 104 11.64 -5.47 5.91
CA ILE A 104 11.42 -4.07 5.51
C ILE A 104 11.05 -4.06 4.04
N ALA A 105 9.81 -3.73 3.72
CA ALA A 105 9.37 -3.48 2.36
C ALA A 105 9.23 -1.99 2.09
N THR A 106 9.81 -1.53 1.00
CA THR A 106 9.73 -0.12 0.57
C THR A 106 8.93 -0.03 -0.71
N SER A 107 7.96 0.87 -0.73
CA SER A 107 7.14 1.14 -1.91
C SER A 107 7.88 1.99 -2.95
N GLN A 108 7.46 1.93 -4.20
CA GLN A 108 7.80 2.88 -5.26
C GLN A 108 6.53 3.34 -5.96
N ARG A 109 6.61 4.51 -6.62
CA ARG A 109 5.53 5.06 -7.47
C ARG A 109 4.18 5.29 -6.78
N ILE A 110 4.13 5.22 -5.46
CA ILE A 110 3.03 5.72 -4.64
C ILE A 110 3.44 7.10 -4.14
N ARG A 111 2.54 8.08 -4.28
CA ARG A 111 2.78 9.48 -3.91
C ARG A 111 1.65 9.97 -3.02
N VAL A 112 2.01 10.50 -1.86
CA VAL A 112 1.08 11.15 -0.92
C VAL A 112 1.74 12.46 -0.49
N ASN A 113 1.05 13.60 -0.67
CA ASN A 113 1.58 14.92 -0.28
C ASN A 113 3.00 15.22 -0.82
N LYS A 114 3.29 14.78 -2.05
CA LYS A 114 4.62 14.88 -2.72
C LYS A 114 5.74 14.03 -2.09
N VAL A 115 5.46 13.26 -1.05
CA VAL A 115 6.38 12.27 -0.47
C VAL A 115 6.23 10.93 -1.20
N ASP A 116 7.30 10.15 -1.23
CA ASP A 116 7.35 8.81 -1.79
C ASP A 116 8.13 7.82 -0.92
N HIS A 117 8.26 6.58 -1.40
CA HIS A 117 9.01 5.50 -0.76
C HIS A 117 8.59 5.23 0.67
N PHE A 118 7.32 4.85 0.84
CA PHE A 118 6.77 4.47 2.13
C PHE A 118 7.18 3.06 2.53
N THR A 119 7.42 2.85 3.82
CA THR A 119 7.90 1.60 4.40
C THR A 119 6.78 0.83 5.08
N TYR A 120 6.81 -0.48 4.92
CA TYR A 120 6.06 -1.48 5.68
C TYR A 120 7.07 -2.38 6.37
N ILE A 121 7.12 -2.33 7.70
CA ILE A 121 8.11 -3.02 8.50
C ILE A 121 7.40 -4.07 9.34
N LEU A 122 7.82 -5.32 9.20
CA LEU A 122 7.37 -6.45 9.98
C LEU A 122 8.47 -6.85 10.96
N THR A 123 8.20 -6.70 12.25
CA THR A 123 9.13 -7.13 13.31
C THR A 123 8.59 -8.41 13.94
N PRO A 124 9.33 -9.53 13.84
CA PRO A 124 8.95 -10.76 14.52
C PRO A 124 9.18 -10.64 16.02
N ILE A 125 8.23 -11.12 16.81
CA ILE A 125 8.27 -11.19 18.26
C ILE A 125 8.03 -12.65 18.63
N TYR A 126 9.07 -13.28 19.15
CA TYR A 126 8.99 -14.66 19.61
C TYR A 126 8.19 -14.74 20.91
N GLN A 127 7.11 -15.50 20.89
CA GLN A 127 6.22 -15.67 22.03
C GLN A 127 6.59 -16.94 22.81
N THR A 128 6.18 -16.98 24.08
CA THR A 128 6.48 -18.08 25.01
C THR A 128 5.79 -19.40 24.64
N ASP A 129 4.82 -19.36 23.73
CA ASP A 129 4.09 -20.51 23.18
C ASP A 129 4.78 -21.12 21.95
N GLY A 130 5.96 -20.62 21.58
CA GLY A 130 6.73 -21.06 20.41
C GLY A 130 6.22 -20.50 19.09
N GLN A 131 5.29 -19.54 19.10
CA GLN A 131 4.81 -18.86 17.90
C GLN A 131 5.48 -17.51 17.67
N LEU A 132 5.50 -17.07 16.41
CA LEU A 132 5.91 -15.72 16.04
C LEU A 132 4.69 -14.81 15.93
N ARG A 133 4.63 -13.78 16.77
CA ARG A 133 3.77 -12.62 16.54
C ARG A 133 4.51 -11.64 15.64
N TRP A 134 3.78 -10.97 14.75
CA TRP A 134 4.36 -9.96 13.87
C TRP A 134 3.81 -8.59 14.22
N ASP A 135 4.71 -7.66 14.49
CA ASP A 135 4.39 -6.26 14.77
C ASP A 135 4.60 -5.43 13.50
N VAL A 136 3.55 -4.71 13.10
CA VAL A 136 3.58 -3.87 11.91
C VAL A 136 3.95 -2.44 12.31
N SER A 137 4.98 -1.90 11.65
CA SER A 137 5.40 -0.50 11.78
C SER A 137 5.81 0.10 10.43
N GLY A 138 6.34 1.33 10.45
CA GLY A 138 6.80 2.05 9.25
C GLY A 138 5.93 3.25 8.89
N THR A 139 6.31 3.95 7.83
CA THR A 139 5.64 5.20 7.42
C THR A 139 4.24 4.96 6.85
N CYS A 140 3.90 3.72 6.47
CA CYS A 140 2.59 3.38 5.95
C CYS A 140 1.45 3.60 6.95
N ILE A 141 1.69 3.50 8.26
CA ILE A 141 0.65 3.68 9.29
C ILE A 141 0.24 5.14 9.39
N GLN A 142 1.23 6.04 9.45
CA GLN A 142 1.03 7.49 9.55
C GLN A 142 0.24 8.04 8.35
N LEU A 143 0.38 7.40 7.20
CA LEU A 143 -0.28 7.78 5.95
C LEU A 143 -1.60 7.01 5.70
N GLY A 144 -2.01 6.13 6.62
CA GLY A 144 -3.21 5.31 6.47
C GLY A 144 -3.15 4.29 5.32
N LEU A 145 -1.95 3.96 4.85
CA LEU A 145 -1.71 2.98 3.78
C LEU A 145 -1.82 1.53 4.29
N CYS A 146 -1.43 1.30 5.54
CA CYS A 146 -1.48 0.02 6.24
C CYS A 146 -2.09 0.21 7.65
N LYS A 147 -2.35 -0.88 8.37
CA LYS A 147 -2.78 -0.85 9.77
C LYS A 147 -1.70 -1.51 10.64
N SER A 148 -1.51 -1.02 11.87
CA SER A 148 -0.84 -1.78 12.92
C SER A 148 -1.77 -2.93 13.31
N GLU A 149 -1.31 -4.17 13.16
CA GLU A 149 -2.00 -5.36 13.69
C GLU A 149 -1.76 -5.51 15.19
#